data_AF-A0A2C5YTC1-F1
#
_entry.id   AF-A0A2C5YTC1-F1
#
_cell.length_a   1.000
_cell.length_b   1.000
_cell.length_c   1.000
_cell.angle_alpha   90.00
_cell.angle_beta   90.00
_cell.angle_gamma   90.00
#
_symmetry.space_group_name_H-M   'P 1'
#
loop_
_entity.id
_entity.type
_entity.pdbx_description
1 polymer ?
#
loop_
_entity_poly.entity_id
_entity_poly.type
_entity_poly.pdbx_seq_one_letter_code
_entity_poly.pdbx_strand_id
1 'polypeptide(L)'
;MAAPKIIVFGSLNGQLKPALTKLAALHAKNDFALAIFTGDVFAPDDDPDLTAELLAGSIQFPIPVYFSLGLCPLPPAITQKLEANQPICDNFFYLDKRSITTTAEGIRIVVLAGLLDSDANGDQATHQHLPSHSLQDAKTLRGANSAHVLLTSMWPAEIWTGSKVVLEPQQQAALQSSQPLAELCAALKPRYHLSASPDAFFYEREPFLHPAASDSDAVQSVTRFISMAPFGNTAKAKAMYAFSLNTADVSLPVGVTPSPFAAIHQHKKRRAEDSGSYSRFGALDPDPSDSYGRGHKRRRHAAPPPPGPDRCYFCLSNPNISAHMCCSIGDESYITTAKGPLLTSTIFADP
;
A
#
# COMPACT_ATOMS: atom_id res chain seq x y z
N MET A 1 -25.91 -9.98 -6.25
CA MET A 1 -25.07 -10.29 -7.42
C MET A 1 -24.21 -11.49 -7.07
N ALA A 2 -23.96 -12.41 -8.00
CA ALA A 2 -23.04 -13.51 -7.79
C ALA A 2 -21.62 -12.97 -7.58
N ALA A 3 -20.82 -13.64 -6.73
CA ALA A 3 -19.43 -13.24 -6.50
C ALA A 3 -18.63 -13.35 -7.81
N PRO A 4 -17.97 -12.27 -8.29
CA PRO A 4 -17.21 -12.31 -9.53
C PRO A 4 -16.08 -13.34 -9.44
N LYS A 5 -15.97 -14.17 -10.47
CA LYS A 5 -14.87 -15.13 -10.64
C LYS A 5 -13.69 -14.45 -11.30
N ILE A 6 -12.54 -14.49 -10.66
CA ILE A 6 -11.30 -13.87 -11.10
C ILE A 6 -10.29 -14.96 -11.39
N ILE A 7 -9.60 -14.86 -12.52
CA ILE A 7 -8.43 -15.68 -12.84
C ILE A 7 -7.17 -14.82 -12.81
N VAL A 8 -6.10 -15.33 -12.23
CA VAL A 8 -4.84 -14.64 -12.08
C VAL A 8 -3.73 -15.48 -12.68
N PHE A 9 -2.85 -14.83 -13.43
CA PHE A 9 -1.63 -15.41 -13.99
C PHE A 9 -0.42 -14.75 -13.32
N GLY A 10 0.60 -15.55 -13.03
CA GLY A 10 1.93 -15.06 -12.66
C GLY A 10 2.58 -14.28 -13.82
N SER A 11 3.83 -13.86 -13.62
CA SER A 11 4.62 -13.15 -14.65
C SER A 11 4.65 -13.93 -15.97
N LEU A 12 4.34 -13.29 -17.10
CA LEU A 12 4.25 -14.00 -18.39
C LEU A 12 5.59 -14.14 -19.12
N ASN A 13 6.53 -13.24 -18.86
CA ASN A 13 7.86 -13.18 -19.47
C ASN A 13 7.78 -13.30 -21.01
N GLY A 14 6.93 -12.50 -21.65
CA GLY A 14 6.74 -12.49 -23.11
C GLY A 14 5.77 -13.54 -23.67
N GLN A 15 5.26 -14.46 -22.84
CA GLN A 15 4.37 -15.54 -23.28
C GLN A 15 2.89 -15.12 -23.40
N LEU A 16 2.61 -13.94 -23.93
CA LEU A 16 1.25 -13.38 -24.03
C LEU A 16 0.30 -14.27 -24.86
N LYS A 17 0.68 -14.64 -26.09
CA LYS A 17 -0.16 -15.49 -26.96
C LYS A 17 -0.50 -16.85 -26.32
N PRO A 18 0.47 -17.63 -25.78
CA PRO A 18 0.18 -18.85 -25.04
C PRO A 18 -0.73 -18.65 -23.81
N ALA A 19 -0.54 -17.56 -23.06
CA ALA A 19 -1.37 -17.23 -21.91
C ALA A 19 -2.83 -16.97 -22.32
N LEU A 20 -3.06 -16.24 -23.42
CA LEU A 20 -4.39 -15.97 -23.96
C LEU A 20 -5.10 -17.23 -24.45
N THR A 21 -4.40 -18.14 -25.12
CA THR A 21 -4.98 -19.44 -25.51
C THR A 21 -5.45 -20.23 -24.29
N LYS A 22 -4.67 -20.25 -23.20
CA LYS A 22 -5.10 -20.90 -21.95
C LYS A 22 -6.23 -20.15 -21.26
N LEU A 23 -6.20 -18.82 -21.26
CA LEU A 23 -7.26 -17.99 -20.70
C LEU A 23 -8.60 -18.28 -21.38
N ALA A 24 -8.64 -18.29 -22.72
CA ALA A 24 -9.85 -18.59 -23.49
C ALA A 24 -10.40 -19.99 -23.15
N ALA A 25 -9.52 -21.00 -23.10
CA ALA A 25 -9.91 -22.38 -22.77
C ALA A 25 -10.47 -22.53 -21.34
N LEU A 26 -9.91 -21.80 -20.37
CA LEU A 26 -10.39 -21.82 -18.99
C LEU A 26 -11.65 -20.98 -18.81
N HIS A 27 -11.75 -19.84 -19.48
CA HIS A 27 -12.92 -18.96 -19.45
C HIS A 27 -14.15 -19.68 -20.01
N ALA A 28 -14.03 -20.39 -21.14
CA ALA A 28 -15.11 -21.18 -21.72
C ALA A 28 -15.72 -22.23 -20.76
N LYS A 29 -14.97 -22.66 -19.74
CA LYS A 29 -15.42 -23.64 -18.74
C LYS A 29 -15.93 -23.03 -17.45
N ASN A 30 -15.37 -21.88 -17.04
CA ASN A 30 -15.56 -21.35 -15.70
C ASN A 30 -16.34 -20.04 -15.65
N ASP A 31 -16.45 -19.35 -16.79
CA ASP A 31 -17.12 -18.04 -16.92
C ASP A 31 -16.54 -17.00 -15.94
N PHE A 32 -15.29 -16.59 -16.20
CA PHE A 32 -14.61 -15.56 -15.43
C PHE A 32 -15.11 -14.16 -15.78
N ALA A 33 -15.23 -13.29 -14.79
CA ALA A 33 -15.57 -11.88 -14.99
C ALA A 33 -14.37 -11.08 -15.51
N LEU A 34 -13.17 -11.33 -14.97
CA LEU A 34 -11.94 -10.65 -15.38
C LEU A 34 -10.70 -11.52 -15.14
N ALA A 35 -9.60 -11.16 -15.80
CA ALA A 35 -8.27 -11.70 -15.55
C ALA A 35 -7.30 -10.65 -14.99
N ILE A 36 -6.34 -11.08 -14.18
CA ILE A 36 -5.22 -10.25 -13.70
C ILE A 36 -3.90 -10.92 -14.09
N PHE A 37 -3.00 -10.19 -14.75
CA PHE A 37 -1.62 -10.60 -14.99
C PHE A 37 -0.70 -9.83 -14.02
N THR A 38 0.05 -10.54 -13.18
CA THR A 38 0.76 -9.89 -12.06
C THR A 38 1.98 -9.06 -12.44
N GLY A 39 2.48 -9.19 -13.66
CA GLY A 39 3.68 -8.49 -14.10
C GLY A 39 4.29 -9.09 -15.35
N ASP A 40 5.34 -8.43 -15.86
CA ASP A 40 6.22 -8.92 -16.94
C ASP A 40 5.45 -9.53 -18.10
N VAL A 41 4.38 -8.86 -18.54
CA VAL A 41 3.57 -9.33 -19.66
C VAL A 41 4.43 -9.43 -20.94
N PHE A 42 5.35 -8.49 -21.09
CA PHE A 42 6.30 -8.40 -22.18
C PHE A 42 7.71 -8.71 -21.68
N ALA A 43 8.54 -9.29 -22.55
CA ALA A 43 9.97 -9.48 -22.35
C ALA A 43 10.77 -8.48 -23.22
N PRO A 44 12.01 -8.13 -22.82
CA PRO A 44 12.87 -7.23 -23.61
C PRO A 44 13.15 -7.73 -25.03
N ASP A 45 13.19 -9.06 -25.20
CA ASP A 45 13.49 -9.73 -26.46
C ASP A 45 12.22 -10.18 -27.21
N ASP A 46 11.05 -9.65 -26.85
CA ASP A 46 9.80 -9.98 -27.56
C ASP A 46 9.85 -9.52 -29.01
N ASP A 47 9.23 -10.30 -29.89
CA ASP A 47 9.11 -9.97 -31.30
C ASP A 47 8.40 -8.61 -31.46
N PRO A 48 8.97 -7.64 -32.20
CA PRO A 48 8.34 -6.33 -32.41
C PRO A 48 6.98 -6.47 -33.10
N ASP A 49 6.79 -7.53 -33.89
CA ASP A 49 5.54 -7.89 -34.55
C ASP A 49 4.42 -8.20 -33.54
N LEU A 50 4.73 -8.78 -32.37
CA LEU A 50 3.74 -9.02 -31.30
C LEU A 50 3.13 -7.69 -30.83
N THR A 51 3.98 -6.68 -30.63
CA THR A 51 3.54 -5.36 -30.19
C THR A 51 2.71 -4.68 -31.29
N ALA A 52 3.12 -4.79 -32.56
CA ALA A 52 2.37 -4.26 -33.68
C ALA A 52 0.98 -4.93 -33.83
N GLU A 53 0.91 -6.26 -33.74
CA GLU A 53 -0.34 -7.03 -33.76
C GLU A 53 -1.28 -6.65 -32.61
N LEU A 54 -0.72 -6.46 -31.40
CA LEU A 54 -1.48 -6.03 -30.23
C LEU A 54 -2.08 -4.64 -30.45
N LEU A 55 -1.28 -3.69 -30.90
CA LEU A 55 -1.72 -2.31 -31.12
C LEU A 55 -2.68 -2.15 -32.31
N ALA A 56 -2.62 -3.07 -33.28
CA ALA A 56 -3.55 -3.18 -34.40
C ALA A 56 -4.88 -3.87 -34.02
N GLY A 57 -4.97 -4.49 -32.84
CA GLY A 57 -6.17 -5.21 -32.39
C GLY A 57 -6.33 -6.61 -33.01
N SER A 58 -5.27 -7.17 -33.60
CA SER A 58 -5.27 -8.55 -34.13
C SER A 58 -5.34 -9.59 -33.01
N ILE A 59 -4.89 -9.23 -31.80
CA ILE A 59 -4.94 -10.06 -30.61
C ILE A 59 -6.23 -9.75 -29.85
N GLN A 60 -7.12 -10.74 -29.73
CA GLN A 60 -8.39 -10.60 -29.04
C GLN A 60 -8.34 -11.14 -27.62
N PHE A 61 -8.93 -10.38 -26.70
CA PHE A 61 -9.04 -10.75 -25.29
C PHE A 61 -10.49 -11.16 -24.99
N PRO A 62 -10.75 -12.41 -24.55
CA PRO A 62 -12.11 -12.91 -24.36
C PRO A 62 -12.84 -12.26 -23.18
N ILE A 63 -12.09 -11.70 -22.23
CA ILE A 63 -12.60 -11.00 -21.04
C ILE A 63 -11.68 -9.80 -20.71
N PRO A 64 -12.13 -8.83 -19.91
CA PRO A 64 -11.28 -7.77 -19.38
C PRO A 64 -10.04 -8.34 -18.67
N VAL A 65 -8.86 -7.95 -19.15
CA VAL A 65 -7.56 -8.33 -18.60
C VAL A 65 -6.87 -7.09 -18.05
N TYR A 66 -6.56 -7.12 -16.76
CA TYR A 66 -5.81 -6.07 -16.08
C TYR A 66 -4.38 -6.55 -15.84
N PHE A 67 -3.39 -5.72 -16.14
CA PHE A 67 -1.99 -6.06 -15.87
C PHE A 67 -1.23 -4.88 -15.29
N SER A 68 -0.23 -5.16 -14.47
CA SER A 68 0.70 -4.16 -13.96
C SER A 68 2.10 -4.35 -14.51
N LEU A 69 2.98 -3.37 -14.27
CA LEU A 69 4.42 -3.57 -14.40
C LEU A 69 4.90 -4.71 -13.47
N GLY A 70 5.95 -5.40 -13.90
CA GLY A 70 6.72 -6.31 -13.05
C GLY A 70 8.11 -5.73 -12.80
N LEU A 71 9.13 -6.47 -13.19
CA LEU A 71 10.54 -6.10 -13.17
C LEU A 71 11.05 -5.62 -14.53
N CYS A 72 10.34 -5.96 -15.61
CA CYS A 72 10.66 -5.54 -16.97
C CYS A 72 9.89 -4.27 -17.36
N PRO A 73 10.52 -3.33 -18.10
CA PRO A 73 9.84 -2.15 -18.65
C PRO A 73 8.87 -2.54 -19.78
N LEU A 74 7.91 -1.67 -20.06
CA LEU A 74 7.02 -1.84 -21.20
C LEU A 74 7.75 -1.54 -22.54
N PRO A 75 7.33 -2.18 -23.65
CA PRO A 75 7.78 -1.81 -24.98
C PRO A 75 7.53 -0.32 -25.28
N PRO A 76 8.47 0.40 -25.93
CA PRO A 76 8.37 1.84 -26.16
C PRO A 76 7.08 2.27 -26.88
N ALA A 77 6.60 1.47 -27.83
CA ALA A 77 5.36 1.75 -28.57
C ALA A 77 4.11 1.72 -27.67
N ILE A 78 4.11 0.86 -26.64
CA ILE A 78 3.02 0.81 -25.66
C ILE A 78 3.13 2.00 -24.72
N THR A 79 4.32 2.30 -24.23
CA THR A 79 4.57 3.48 -23.38
C THR A 79 4.10 4.77 -24.05
N GLN A 80 4.40 4.95 -25.35
CA GLN A 80 3.97 6.13 -26.11
C GLN A 80 2.44 6.25 -26.19
N LYS A 81 1.71 5.15 -26.38
CA LYS A 81 0.23 5.17 -26.35
C LYS A 81 -0.31 5.52 -24.96
N LEU A 82 0.31 4.99 -23.91
CA LEU A 82 -0.10 5.27 -22.52
C LEU A 82 0.13 6.73 -22.15
N GLU A 83 1.27 7.31 -22.54
CA GLU A 83 1.55 8.75 -22.36
C GLU A 83 0.57 9.64 -23.15
N ALA A 84 0.11 9.18 -24.30
CA ALA A 84 -0.94 9.83 -25.09
C ALA A 84 -2.37 9.60 -24.51
N ASN A 85 -2.50 8.91 -23.38
CA ASN A 85 -3.78 8.51 -22.76
C ASN A 85 -4.70 7.72 -23.73
N GLN A 86 -4.11 6.93 -24.62
CA GLN A 86 -4.83 6.09 -25.55
C GLN A 86 -4.91 4.64 -25.04
N PRO A 87 -6.04 3.94 -25.24
CA PRO A 87 -6.14 2.53 -24.91
C PRO A 87 -5.15 1.71 -25.76
N ILE A 88 -4.57 0.68 -25.16
CA ILE A 88 -3.64 -0.22 -25.86
C ILE A 88 -4.42 -0.99 -26.93
N CYS A 89 -5.44 -1.74 -26.49
CA CYS A 89 -6.43 -2.45 -27.29
C CYS A 89 -7.66 -2.81 -26.41
N ASP A 90 -8.69 -3.37 -27.03
CA ASP A 90 -9.94 -3.73 -26.33
C ASP A 90 -9.73 -4.82 -25.29
N ASN A 91 -10.40 -4.69 -24.14
CA ASN A 91 -10.32 -5.62 -23.01
C ASN A 91 -8.91 -5.83 -22.43
N PHE A 92 -7.95 -4.94 -22.70
CA PHE A 92 -6.59 -5.03 -22.17
C PHE A 92 -6.16 -3.72 -21.50
N PHE A 93 -6.14 -3.72 -20.17
CA PHE A 93 -6.01 -2.53 -19.34
C PHE A 93 -4.71 -2.55 -18.55
N TYR A 94 -3.89 -1.53 -18.77
CA TYR A 94 -2.69 -1.30 -17.98
C TYR A 94 -3.04 -0.60 -16.65
N LEU A 95 -2.56 -1.18 -15.56
CA LEU A 95 -2.59 -0.60 -14.23
C LEU A 95 -1.24 0.07 -13.97
N ASP A 96 -1.25 1.40 -13.88
CA ASP A 96 -0.06 2.20 -13.60
C ASP A 96 0.68 1.69 -12.36
N LYS A 97 1.99 1.98 -12.33
CA LYS A 97 2.89 1.62 -11.23
C LYS A 97 2.26 1.80 -9.85
N ARG A 98 1.61 2.96 -9.66
CA ARG A 98 0.87 3.32 -8.46
C ARG A 98 -0.54 3.70 -8.87
N SER A 99 -1.49 2.79 -8.68
CA SER A 99 -2.87 3.03 -9.13
C SER A 99 -3.91 2.46 -8.18
N ILE A 100 -5.11 3.03 -8.29
CA ILE A 100 -6.33 2.58 -7.65
C ILE A 100 -7.37 2.50 -8.75
N THR A 101 -7.79 1.28 -9.08
CA THR A 101 -8.75 1.03 -10.16
C THR A 101 -9.94 0.27 -9.61
N THR A 102 -11.15 0.72 -9.94
CA THR A 102 -12.38 -0.02 -9.63
C THR A 102 -12.93 -0.60 -10.92
N THR A 103 -13.07 -1.92 -10.97
CA THR A 103 -13.59 -2.63 -12.14
C THR A 103 -15.10 -2.47 -12.27
N ALA A 104 -15.68 -2.88 -13.40
CA ALA A 104 -17.12 -2.83 -13.63
C ALA A 104 -17.92 -3.67 -12.61
N GLU A 105 -17.31 -4.71 -12.07
CA GLU A 105 -17.85 -5.61 -11.04
C GLU A 105 -17.74 -5.01 -9.62
N GLY A 106 -17.24 -3.77 -9.49
CA GLY A 106 -17.03 -3.10 -8.19
C GLY A 106 -15.79 -3.58 -7.44
N ILE A 107 -14.85 -4.27 -8.12
CA ILE A 107 -13.63 -4.75 -7.48
C ILE A 107 -12.61 -3.63 -7.44
N ARG A 108 -12.19 -3.26 -6.23
CA ARG A 108 -11.18 -2.22 -5.98
C ARG A 108 -9.79 -2.85 -5.94
N ILE A 109 -9.03 -2.63 -7.01
CA ILE A 109 -7.66 -3.10 -7.18
C ILE A 109 -6.72 -1.93 -6.86
N VAL A 110 -5.80 -2.16 -5.93
CA VAL A 110 -4.70 -1.24 -5.62
C VAL A 110 -3.41 -1.87 -6.10
N VAL A 111 -2.60 -1.13 -6.85
CA VAL A 111 -1.35 -1.62 -7.43
C VAL A 111 -0.17 -0.83 -6.92
N LEU A 112 0.88 -1.55 -6.53
CA LEU A 112 2.22 -0.99 -6.35
C LEU A 112 3.24 -1.91 -7.04
N ALA A 113 3.63 -1.52 -8.25
CA ALA A 113 4.50 -2.31 -9.11
C ALA A 113 5.98 -1.91 -9.02
N GLY A 114 6.85 -2.76 -9.57
CA GLY A 114 8.28 -2.52 -9.66
C GLY A 114 9.07 -2.80 -8.37
N LEU A 115 10.38 -2.59 -8.46
CA LEU A 115 11.31 -2.70 -7.33
C LEU A 115 11.36 -1.43 -6.50
N LEU A 116 11.61 -1.58 -5.20
CA LEU A 116 11.82 -0.44 -4.33
C LEU A 116 13.15 0.23 -4.68
N ASP A 117 13.07 1.45 -5.19
CA ASP A 117 14.21 2.34 -5.33
C ASP A 117 14.26 3.25 -4.09
N SER A 118 15.29 3.03 -3.26
CA SER A 118 15.47 3.78 -2.00
C SER A 118 16.07 5.16 -2.22
N ASP A 119 16.71 5.39 -3.36
CA ASP A 119 17.44 6.62 -3.68
C ASP A 119 16.65 7.55 -4.61
N ALA A 120 15.53 7.07 -5.17
CA ALA A 120 14.63 7.86 -6.01
C ALA A 120 13.98 9.02 -5.25
N ASN A 121 14.53 10.22 -5.43
CA ASN A 121 13.95 11.49 -5.01
C ASN A 121 12.82 11.92 -5.96
N GLY A 122 11.66 11.28 -5.87
CA GLY A 122 10.34 11.88 -6.13
C GLY A 122 10.05 12.63 -7.44
N ASP A 123 10.85 12.53 -8.50
CA ASP A 123 10.50 13.15 -9.79
C ASP A 123 9.38 12.35 -10.48
N GLN A 124 8.18 12.96 -10.51
CA GLN A 124 6.92 12.24 -10.72
C GLN A 124 6.59 11.90 -12.17
N ALA A 125 7.18 12.58 -13.16
CA ALA A 125 6.74 12.46 -14.57
C ALA A 125 7.58 11.47 -15.41
N THR A 126 8.89 11.40 -15.18
CA THR A 126 9.81 10.52 -15.95
C THR A 126 9.86 9.08 -15.43
N HIS A 127 9.22 8.79 -14.29
CA HIS A 127 9.30 7.50 -13.60
C HIS A 127 7.97 6.74 -13.52
N GLN A 128 6.92 7.14 -14.26
CA GLN A 128 5.60 6.50 -14.16
C GLN A 128 5.56 5.08 -14.76
N HIS A 129 6.31 4.85 -15.82
CA HIS A 129 6.36 3.56 -16.55
C HIS A 129 7.64 2.76 -16.28
N LEU A 130 8.47 3.20 -15.33
CA LEU A 130 9.66 2.45 -14.92
C LEU A 130 9.28 1.32 -13.95
N PRO A 131 9.97 0.17 -14.00
CA PRO A 131 9.75 -0.95 -13.10
C PRO A 131 10.35 -0.69 -11.70
N SER A 132 10.20 0.53 -11.17
CA SER A 132 10.64 0.89 -9.83
C SER A 132 9.72 1.91 -9.15
N HIS A 133 9.47 1.71 -7.85
CA HIS A 133 8.66 2.58 -7.01
C HIS A 133 9.47 3.19 -5.87
N SER A 134 9.05 4.38 -5.42
CA SER A 134 9.66 5.08 -4.30
C SER A 134 8.95 4.77 -2.97
N LEU A 135 9.58 5.12 -1.85
CA LEU A 135 8.94 5.09 -0.53
C LEU A 135 7.70 5.99 -0.44
N GLN A 136 7.67 7.09 -1.20
CA GLN A 136 6.54 8.01 -1.23
C GLN A 136 5.32 7.39 -1.94
N ASP A 137 5.55 6.54 -2.94
CA ASP A 137 4.49 5.84 -3.65
C ASP A 137 3.71 4.91 -2.71
N ALA A 138 4.42 4.11 -1.92
CA ALA A 138 3.82 3.25 -0.90
C ALA A 138 3.07 4.04 0.18
N LYS A 139 3.57 5.22 0.57
CA LYS A 139 2.89 6.09 1.55
C LYS A 139 1.61 6.69 0.98
N THR A 140 1.64 7.15 -0.26
CA THR A 140 0.50 7.79 -0.91
C THR A 140 -0.67 6.83 -1.07
N LEU A 141 -0.39 5.56 -1.42
CA LEU A 141 -1.42 4.53 -1.55
C LEU A 141 -2.13 4.20 -0.22
N ARG A 142 -1.59 4.56 0.94
CA ARG A 142 -2.32 4.39 2.21
C ARG A 142 -3.58 5.25 2.28
N GLY A 143 -3.60 6.39 1.58
CA GLY A 143 -4.79 7.22 1.43
C GLY A 143 -5.93 6.53 0.68
N ALA A 144 -5.68 5.38 0.08
CA ALA A 144 -6.71 4.56 -0.56
C ALA A 144 -7.65 3.90 0.46
N ASN A 145 -7.30 3.85 1.75
CA ASN A 145 -8.09 3.37 2.90
C ASN A 145 -8.49 1.89 2.92
N SER A 146 -8.87 1.29 1.80
CA SER A 146 -9.29 -0.11 1.72
C SER A 146 -8.92 -0.71 0.38
N ALA A 147 -8.77 -2.03 0.26
CA ALA A 147 -8.61 -2.66 -1.05
C ALA A 147 -9.34 -4.00 -1.06
N HIS A 148 -9.85 -4.40 -2.22
CA HIS A 148 -10.30 -5.78 -2.40
C HIS A 148 -9.11 -6.65 -2.82
N VAL A 149 -8.33 -6.18 -3.80
CA VAL A 149 -7.11 -6.81 -4.27
C VAL A 149 -5.96 -5.82 -4.16
N LEU A 150 -4.88 -6.21 -3.50
CA LEU A 150 -3.59 -5.51 -3.54
C LEU A 150 -2.67 -6.31 -4.46
N LEU A 151 -2.18 -5.69 -5.52
CA LEU A 151 -1.26 -6.29 -6.48
C LEU A 151 0.13 -5.66 -6.34
N THR A 152 1.15 -6.48 -6.13
CA THR A 152 2.54 -6.02 -5.98
C THR A 152 3.52 -6.87 -6.78
N SER A 153 4.62 -6.26 -7.22
CA SER A 153 5.71 -7.02 -7.88
C SER A 153 6.68 -7.63 -6.87
N MET A 154 6.80 -7.03 -5.68
CA MET A 154 7.63 -7.52 -4.57
C MET A 154 6.77 -8.03 -3.42
N TRP A 155 7.38 -8.82 -2.53
CA TRP A 155 6.70 -9.35 -1.35
C TRP A 155 6.71 -8.32 -0.20
N PRO A 156 5.66 -8.29 0.63
CA PRO A 156 5.75 -7.59 1.91
C PRO A 156 6.76 -8.28 2.83
N ALA A 157 7.53 -7.48 3.57
CA ALA A 157 8.47 -8.00 4.57
C ALA A 157 7.75 -8.87 5.60
N GLU A 158 8.40 -9.95 6.02
CA GLU A 158 7.90 -10.88 7.06
C GLU A 158 6.58 -11.59 6.74
N ILE A 159 6.17 -11.62 5.47
CA ILE A 159 4.89 -12.22 5.08
C ILE A 159 4.80 -13.72 5.35
N TRP A 160 5.89 -14.44 5.58
CA TRP A 160 5.85 -15.85 5.98
C TRP A 160 5.85 -16.06 7.51
N THR A 161 5.99 -14.99 8.30
CA THR A 161 6.03 -15.09 9.77
C THR A 161 4.71 -15.63 10.32
N GLY A 162 4.80 -16.62 11.21
CA GLY A 162 3.67 -17.28 11.85
C GLY A 162 2.88 -18.25 10.96
N SER A 163 3.34 -18.51 9.74
CA SER A 163 2.78 -19.50 8.82
C SER A 163 3.28 -20.91 9.15
N LYS A 164 2.46 -21.94 8.92
CA LYS A 164 2.94 -23.35 8.94
C LYS A 164 3.54 -23.75 7.60
N VAL A 165 3.28 -22.97 6.55
CA VAL A 165 3.83 -23.19 5.22
C VAL A 165 5.28 -22.75 5.21
N VAL A 166 6.17 -23.74 5.21
CA VAL A 166 7.62 -23.54 5.17
C VAL A 166 8.01 -22.98 3.82
N LEU A 167 8.84 -21.94 3.87
CA LEU A 167 9.49 -21.35 2.71
C LEU A 167 10.95 -21.79 2.74
N GLU A 168 11.42 -22.48 1.69
CA GLU A 168 12.76 -23.07 1.68
C GLU A 168 13.85 -21.98 1.75
N PRO A 169 15.02 -22.23 2.37
CA PRO A 169 16.10 -21.23 2.48
C PRO A 169 16.55 -20.66 1.13
N GLN A 170 16.55 -21.49 0.07
CA GLN A 170 16.87 -21.04 -1.29
C GLN A 170 15.83 -20.06 -1.83
N GLN A 171 14.54 -20.31 -1.54
CA GLN A 171 13.46 -19.41 -1.93
C GLN A 171 13.52 -18.11 -1.13
N GLN A 172 13.83 -18.18 0.17
CA GLN A 172 14.03 -16.99 1.01
C GLN A 172 15.15 -16.10 0.47
N ALA A 173 16.27 -16.68 0.05
CA ALA A 173 17.40 -15.92 -0.50
C ALA A 173 17.08 -15.24 -1.84
N ALA A 174 16.18 -15.81 -2.64
CA ALA A 174 15.74 -15.23 -3.91
C ALA A 174 14.68 -14.11 -3.74
N LEU A 175 14.04 -14.02 -2.57
CA LEU A 175 12.97 -13.07 -2.33
C LEU A 175 13.47 -11.65 -2.06
N GLN A 176 12.93 -10.72 -2.83
CA GLN A 176 13.01 -9.31 -2.52
C GLN A 176 11.74 -8.91 -1.76
N SER A 177 11.92 -8.49 -0.50
CA SER A 177 10.82 -8.08 0.37
C SER A 177 10.98 -6.64 0.85
N SER A 178 9.86 -5.96 1.11
CA SER A 178 9.82 -4.53 1.41
C SER A 178 8.95 -4.21 2.63
N GLN A 179 9.52 -3.48 3.59
CA GLN A 179 8.79 -3.02 4.78
C GLN A 179 7.65 -2.02 4.45
N PRO A 180 7.84 -1.04 3.55
CA PRO A 180 6.74 -0.20 3.07
C PRO A 180 5.52 -0.98 2.53
N LEU A 181 5.75 -2.14 1.89
CA LEU A 181 4.67 -3.00 1.40
C LEU A 181 3.93 -3.72 2.53
N ALA A 182 4.65 -4.16 3.57
CA ALA A 182 4.04 -4.72 4.77
C ALA A 182 3.13 -3.68 5.46
N GLU A 183 3.62 -2.45 5.61
CA GLU A 183 2.82 -1.34 6.15
C GLU A 183 1.63 -0.97 5.25
N LEU A 184 1.80 -1.03 3.92
CA LEU A 184 0.71 -0.78 2.97
C LEU A 184 -0.38 -1.85 3.07
N CYS A 185 0.00 -3.13 3.14
CA CYS A 185 -0.94 -4.25 3.30
C CYS A 185 -1.68 -4.17 4.64
N ALA A 186 -0.98 -3.83 5.73
CA ALA A 186 -1.59 -3.60 7.04
C ALA A 186 -2.55 -2.40 7.06
N ALA A 187 -2.27 -1.36 6.28
CA ALA A 187 -3.14 -0.18 6.18
C ALA A 187 -4.40 -0.45 5.33
N LEU A 188 -4.25 -1.12 4.18
CA LEU A 188 -5.35 -1.35 3.24
C LEU A 188 -6.22 -2.56 3.58
N LYS A 189 -5.69 -3.49 4.37
CA LYS A 189 -6.33 -4.74 4.79
C LYS A 189 -7.02 -5.48 3.62
N PRO A 190 -6.29 -5.76 2.51
CA PRO A 190 -6.90 -6.29 1.30
C PRO A 190 -7.48 -7.69 1.50
N ARG A 191 -8.57 -8.07 0.80
CA ARG A 191 -9.05 -9.47 0.85
C ARG A 191 -8.03 -10.43 0.24
N TYR A 192 -7.41 -10.01 -0.86
CA TYR A 192 -6.32 -10.72 -1.53
C TYR A 192 -5.12 -9.81 -1.72
N HIS A 193 -3.94 -10.28 -1.33
CA HIS A 193 -2.67 -9.69 -1.70
C HIS A 193 -1.98 -10.66 -2.67
N LEU A 194 -1.94 -10.26 -3.94
CA LEU A 194 -1.36 -11.03 -5.04
C LEU A 194 0.04 -10.48 -5.35
N SER A 195 1.03 -11.36 -5.46
CA SER A 195 2.39 -10.98 -5.84
C SER A 195 2.99 -11.94 -6.86
N ALA A 196 3.89 -11.44 -7.70
CA ALA A 196 4.76 -12.31 -8.50
C ALA A 196 5.79 -13.01 -7.61
N SER A 197 6.09 -14.28 -7.90
CA SER A 197 7.27 -14.96 -7.34
C SER A 197 8.49 -14.60 -8.18
N PRO A 198 9.66 -14.37 -7.58
CA PRO A 198 10.89 -14.05 -8.33
C PRO A 198 11.45 -15.24 -9.10
N ASP A 199 11.09 -16.47 -8.71
CA ASP A 199 11.57 -17.71 -9.32
C ASP A 199 10.40 -18.70 -9.49
N ALA A 200 10.67 -19.86 -10.08
CA ALA A 200 9.72 -20.91 -10.46
C ALA A 200 9.10 -21.68 -9.27
N PHE A 201 8.54 -20.97 -8.28
CA PHE A 201 7.83 -21.55 -7.15
C PHE A 201 6.54 -20.79 -6.82
N PHE A 202 5.60 -21.51 -6.23
CA PHE A 202 4.33 -20.99 -5.75
C PHE A 202 4.34 -20.91 -4.23
N TYR A 203 3.77 -19.85 -3.67
CA TYR A 203 3.60 -19.72 -2.22
C TYR A 203 2.21 -19.21 -1.88
N GLU A 204 1.53 -19.93 -0.99
CA GLU A 204 0.23 -19.56 -0.43
C GLU A 204 0.30 -19.88 1.05
N ARG A 205 0.18 -18.86 1.89
CA ARG A 205 0.07 -19.03 3.34
C ARG A 205 -1.38 -19.04 3.78
N GLU A 206 -1.61 -19.48 5.01
CA GLU A 206 -2.92 -19.38 5.62
C GLU A 206 -3.40 -17.92 5.67
N PRO A 207 -4.73 -17.68 5.55
CA PRO A 207 -5.29 -16.35 5.69
C PRO A 207 -4.94 -15.75 7.06
N PHE A 208 -4.70 -14.44 7.12
CA PHE A 208 -4.37 -13.79 8.38
C PHE A 208 -5.33 -12.66 8.73
N LEU A 209 -5.61 -12.51 10.03
CA LEU A 209 -6.51 -11.52 10.58
C LEU A 209 -5.78 -10.22 10.92
N HIS A 210 -6.28 -9.10 10.41
CA HIS A 210 -5.81 -7.77 10.78
C HIS A 210 -6.38 -7.31 12.12
N PRO A 211 -5.60 -6.55 12.92
CA PRO A 211 -6.13 -5.95 14.13
C PRO A 211 -7.24 -4.95 13.80
N ALA A 212 -8.27 -4.89 14.66
CA ALA A 212 -9.30 -3.88 14.59
C ALA A 212 -8.68 -2.49 14.81
N ALA A 213 -9.11 -1.49 14.03
CA ALA A 213 -8.59 -0.13 14.16
C ALA A 213 -9.15 0.59 15.41
N SER A 214 -10.36 0.22 15.81
CA SER A 214 -11.06 0.69 17.02
C SER A 214 -12.08 -0.35 17.48
N ASP A 215 -12.52 -0.29 18.74
CA ASP A 215 -13.54 -1.20 19.31
C ASP A 215 -14.91 -1.11 18.62
N SER A 216 -15.14 -0.05 17.82
CA SER A 216 -16.35 0.16 17.01
C SER A 216 -16.32 -0.57 15.66
N ASP A 217 -15.16 -1.10 15.24
CA ASP A 217 -14.95 -1.68 13.92
C ASP A 217 -15.21 -3.20 13.98
N ALA A 218 -16.48 -3.57 14.01
CA ALA A 218 -16.93 -4.95 14.21
C ALA A 218 -16.59 -5.90 13.04
N VAL A 219 -16.06 -5.39 11.93
CA VAL A 219 -15.76 -6.17 10.73
C VAL A 219 -14.31 -6.64 10.75
N GLN A 220 -14.15 -7.93 11.06
CA GLN A 220 -12.87 -8.61 10.99
C GLN A 220 -12.36 -8.66 9.55
N SER A 221 -11.21 -8.03 9.30
CA SER A 221 -10.58 -7.99 7.99
C SER A 221 -9.53 -9.10 7.86
N VAL A 222 -9.71 -9.97 6.86
CA VAL A 222 -8.82 -11.10 6.61
C VAL A 222 -8.17 -10.97 5.23
N THR A 223 -6.87 -11.19 5.16
CA THR A 223 -6.09 -11.19 3.91
C THR A 223 -5.61 -12.58 3.57
N ARG A 224 -5.74 -12.95 2.29
CA ARG A 224 -5.06 -14.11 1.67
C ARG A 224 -3.88 -13.61 0.87
N PHE A 225 -2.68 -14.06 1.23
CA PHE A 225 -1.48 -13.77 0.45
C PHE A 225 -1.17 -14.95 -0.47
N ILE A 226 -1.05 -14.66 -1.77
CA ILE A 226 -0.76 -15.65 -2.81
C ILE A 226 0.33 -15.09 -3.70
N SER A 227 1.39 -15.88 -3.89
CA SER A 227 2.43 -15.59 -4.84
C SER A 227 2.57 -16.69 -5.88
N MET A 228 2.52 -16.31 -7.15
CA MET A 228 2.47 -17.24 -8.28
C MET A 228 3.81 -17.33 -8.98
N ALA A 229 4.16 -18.55 -9.38
CA ALA A 229 5.31 -18.80 -10.24
C ALA A 229 5.12 -18.14 -11.61
N PRO A 230 6.20 -17.81 -12.33
CA PRO A 230 6.13 -17.38 -13.71
C PRO A 230 5.37 -18.37 -14.60
N PHE A 231 4.59 -17.85 -15.54
CA PHE A 231 3.87 -18.67 -16.50
C PHE A 231 4.84 -19.40 -17.44
N GLY A 232 4.52 -20.67 -17.75
CA GLY A 232 5.38 -21.49 -18.60
C GLY A 232 6.69 -21.94 -17.95
N ASN A 233 6.82 -21.82 -16.62
CA ASN A 233 8.00 -22.28 -15.89
C ASN A 233 8.27 -23.79 -16.10
N THR A 234 9.56 -24.15 -16.09
CA THR A 234 10.04 -25.53 -16.29
C THR A 234 9.73 -26.45 -15.12
N ALA A 235 9.64 -25.89 -13.90
CA ALA A 235 9.32 -26.61 -12.67
C ALA A 235 7.84 -27.06 -12.59
N LYS A 236 6.98 -26.62 -13.53
CA LYS A 236 5.53 -26.81 -13.52
C LYS A 236 4.87 -26.36 -12.21
N ALA A 237 5.50 -25.42 -11.51
CA ALA A 237 4.94 -24.78 -10.34
C ALA A 237 3.68 -23.99 -10.72
N LYS A 238 2.77 -23.83 -9.75
CA LYS A 238 1.46 -23.21 -9.97
C LYS A 238 1.63 -21.73 -10.36
N ALA A 239 1.34 -21.44 -11.63
CA ALA A 239 1.44 -20.11 -12.23
C ALA A 239 0.08 -19.46 -12.51
N MET A 240 -1.02 -20.16 -12.19
CA MET A 240 -2.38 -19.67 -12.38
C MET A 240 -3.20 -19.95 -11.12
N TYR A 241 -4.05 -19.00 -10.75
CA TYR A 241 -4.94 -19.13 -9.60
C TYR A 241 -6.31 -18.54 -9.93
N ALA A 242 -7.39 -19.25 -9.61
CA ALA A 242 -8.74 -18.81 -9.87
C ALA A 242 -9.55 -18.83 -8.56
N PHE A 243 -10.34 -17.79 -8.32
CA PHE A 243 -11.17 -17.67 -7.12
C PHE A 243 -12.42 -16.82 -7.36
N SER A 244 -13.40 -16.96 -6.47
CA SER A 244 -14.57 -16.08 -6.43
C SER A 244 -14.38 -15.05 -5.32
N LEU A 245 -14.51 -13.78 -5.64
CA LEU A 245 -14.32 -12.70 -4.68
C LEU A 245 -15.67 -12.24 -4.13
N ASN A 246 -15.98 -12.63 -2.89
CA ASN A 246 -17.16 -12.14 -2.19
C ASN A 246 -16.78 -10.92 -1.33
N THR A 247 -17.25 -9.74 -1.70
CA THR A 247 -16.94 -8.49 -0.98
C THR A 247 -17.73 -8.34 0.31
N ALA A 248 -18.90 -8.99 0.40
CA ALA A 248 -19.82 -8.90 1.53
C ALA A 248 -19.60 -9.95 2.61
N ASP A 249 -18.72 -10.94 2.39
CA ASP A 249 -18.53 -12.04 3.34
C ASP A 249 -17.75 -11.59 4.59
N VAL A 250 -18.33 -11.82 5.76
CA VAL A 250 -17.75 -11.49 7.07
C VAL A 250 -17.29 -12.76 7.81
N SER A 251 -17.48 -13.94 7.22
CA SER A 251 -17.09 -15.19 7.86
C SER A 251 -15.57 -15.33 7.94
N LEU A 252 -15.10 -15.82 9.10
CA LEU A 252 -13.70 -16.16 9.31
C LEU A 252 -13.36 -17.45 8.57
N PRO A 253 -12.34 -17.44 7.71
CA PRO A 253 -11.85 -18.67 7.08
C PRO A 253 -11.28 -19.65 8.10
N VAL A 254 -11.24 -20.93 7.73
CA VAL A 254 -10.61 -21.97 8.56
C VAL A 254 -9.08 -21.79 8.54
N GLY A 255 -8.43 -21.99 9.69
CA GLY A 255 -6.97 -21.95 9.78
C GLY A 255 -6.35 -20.54 9.83
N VAL A 256 -7.15 -19.52 10.14
CA VAL A 256 -6.69 -18.12 10.22
C VAL A 256 -5.56 -17.96 11.25
N THR A 257 -4.52 -17.24 10.86
CA THR A 257 -3.40 -16.87 11.72
C THR A 257 -3.48 -15.39 12.13
N PRO A 258 -2.77 -14.95 13.19
CA PRO A 258 -2.55 -13.53 13.45
C PRO A 258 -1.84 -12.86 12.26
N SER A 259 -2.06 -11.55 12.07
CA SER A 259 -1.35 -10.79 11.04
C SER A 259 0.17 -10.89 11.23
N PRO A 260 0.95 -11.21 10.18
CA PRO A 260 2.42 -11.16 10.25
C PRO A 260 2.92 -9.75 10.54
N PHE A 261 2.10 -8.72 10.28
CA PHE A 261 2.45 -7.32 10.41
C PHE A 261 2.10 -6.75 11.79
N ALA A 262 1.68 -7.57 12.75
CA ALA A 262 1.22 -7.11 14.06
C ALA A 262 2.28 -6.33 14.85
N ALA A 263 3.57 -6.65 14.68
CA ALA A 263 4.68 -5.94 15.30
C ALA A 263 4.80 -4.47 14.84
N ILE A 264 4.38 -4.17 13.60
CA ILE A 264 4.40 -2.80 13.04
C ILE A 264 3.57 -1.85 13.91
N HIS A 265 2.44 -2.32 14.43
CA HIS A 265 1.55 -1.52 15.28
C HIS A 265 2.07 -1.32 16.71
N GLN A 266 2.99 -2.17 17.19
CA GLN A 266 3.57 -2.04 18.53
C GLN A 266 4.56 -0.87 18.61
N HIS A 267 5.30 -0.59 17.53
CA HIS A 267 6.28 0.50 17.49
C HIS A 267 5.67 1.92 17.47
N LYS A 268 4.37 2.05 17.17
CA LYS A 268 3.66 3.34 17.25
C LYS A 268 3.11 3.65 18.63
N LYS A 269 2.94 2.65 19.50
CA LYS A 269 2.79 2.93 20.93
C LYS A 269 4.18 3.25 21.45
N ARG A 270 4.52 4.55 21.52
CA ARG A 270 5.52 4.99 22.51
C ARG A 270 5.16 4.28 23.81
N ARG A 271 6.08 3.44 24.29
CA ARG A 271 5.97 2.84 25.61
C ARG A 271 5.77 4.04 26.55
N ALA A 272 4.61 4.13 27.19
CA ALA A 272 4.53 4.95 28.39
C ALA A 272 5.58 4.33 29.30
N GLU A 273 6.64 5.08 29.61
CA GLU A 273 7.62 4.63 30.59
C GLU A 273 6.86 4.35 31.88
N ASP A 274 6.86 3.08 32.26
CA ASP A 274 6.19 2.59 33.43
C ASP A 274 6.97 3.07 34.67
N SER A 275 6.25 3.66 35.61
CA SER A 275 6.66 3.87 37.01
C SER A 275 7.86 4.80 37.29
N GLY A 276 7.83 6.02 36.76
CA GLY A 276 8.47 7.18 37.42
C GLY A 276 7.40 8.03 38.10
N SER A 277 7.27 7.91 39.43
CA SER A 277 6.34 8.69 40.27
C SER A 277 6.20 10.14 39.79
N TYR A 278 5.01 10.51 39.32
CA TYR A 278 4.66 11.89 39.01
C TYR A 278 4.50 12.69 40.31
N SER A 279 5.62 13.15 40.87
CA SER A 279 5.61 14.12 41.96
C SER A 279 5.39 15.51 41.36
N ARG A 280 4.14 15.96 41.36
CA ARG A 280 3.69 17.27 40.87
C ARG A 280 4.16 18.46 41.73
N PHE A 281 4.89 18.17 42.82
CA PHE A 281 5.55 19.14 43.70
C PHE A 281 6.86 18.53 44.21
N GLY A 282 7.96 18.76 43.51
CA GLY A 282 9.27 18.27 43.90
C GLY A 282 10.34 19.32 43.59
N ALA A 283 10.40 20.36 44.41
CA ALA A 283 11.55 21.25 44.50
C ALA A 283 11.64 21.81 45.92
N LEU A 284 12.89 22.00 46.38
CA LEU A 284 13.43 22.31 47.72
C LEU A 284 14.06 21.02 48.27
N ASP A 285 15.34 20.73 48.05
CA ASP A 285 16.50 21.52 48.49
C ASP A 285 17.74 21.38 47.56
N PRO A 286 18.66 22.36 47.51
CA PRO A 286 19.96 22.20 46.88
C PRO A 286 21.01 21.73 47.91
N ASP A 287 21.45 20.48 47.81
CA ASP A 287 22.63 19.99 48.54
C ASP A 287 23.90 20.17 47.69
N PRO A 288 24.96 20.87 48.19
CA PRO A 288 26.15 21.17 47.41
C PRO A 288 27.27 20.15 47.70
N SER A 289 27.17 18.94 47.15
CA SER A 289 28.34 18.09 46.93
C SER A 289 28.04 16.99 45.92
N ASP A 290 28.46 17.20 44.68
CA ASP A 290 29.19 16.17 43.93
C ASP A 290 29.71 16.75 42.62
N SER A 291 30.97 17.17 42.69
CA SER A 291 31.84 17.28 41.54
C SER A 291 32.17 15.84 41.09
N TYR A 292 32.00 15.53 39.81
CA TYR A 292 32.92 14.75 38.95
C TYR A 292 32.18 14.22 37.69
N GLY A 293 32.31 15.00 36.60
CA GLY A 293 32.48 14.44 35.25
C GLY A 293 31.25 14.00 34.46
N ARG A 294 30.84 14.83 33.49
CA ARG A 294 30.97 14.53 32.04
C ARG A 294 30.19 15.55 31.19
N GLY A 295 30.91 16.17 30.26
CA GLY A 295 30.41 16.41 28.91
C GLY A 295 29.49 17.62 28.71
N HIS A 296 30.09 18.81 28.62
CA HIS A 296 29.55 19.90 27.83
C HIS A 296 29.29 19.43 26.38
N LYS A 297 28.02 19.26 26.01
CA LYS A 297 27.53 19.43 24.62
C LYS A 297 26.00 19.46 24.59
N ARG A 298 25.45 20.51 23.97
CA ARG A 298 24.04 20.74 23.59
C ARG A 298 23.14 21.49 24.61
N ARG A 299 23.53 22.71 24.97
CA ARG A 299 22.55 23.81 25.11
C ARG A 299 22.15 24.29 23.70
N ARG A 300 21.27 23.54 23.02
CA ARG A 300 20.50 24.07 21.89
C ARG A 300 19.06 24.18 22.38
N HIS A 301 18.63 25.41 22.62
CA HIS A 301 17.25 25.86 22.75
C HIS A 301 16.29 24.83 23.35
N ALA A 302 16.28 24.73 24.68
CA ALA A 302 15.08 24.27 25.36
C ALA A 302 13.94 25.20 24.92
N ALA A 303 12.91 24.63 24.29
CA ALA A 303 11.69 25.36 23.99
C ALA A 303 11.23 26.05 25.29
N PRO A 304 10.81 27.33 25.25
CA PRO A 304 10.27 27.97 26.43
C PRO A 304 9.14 27.09 27.00
N PRO A 305 9.01 27.02 28.34
CA PRO A 305 7.93 26.26 28.95
C PRO A 305 6.59 26.67 28.34
N PRO A 306 5.62 25.74 28.21
CA PRO A 306 4.31 26.07 27.67
C PRO A 306 3.74 27.28 28.43
N PRO A 307 3.06 28.21 27.72
CA PRO A 307 2.54 29.41 28.35
C PRO A 307 1.62 29.01 29.50
N GLY A 308 1.92 29.53 30.69
CA GLY A 308 1.04 29.38 31.85
C GLY A 308 -0.34 30.00 31.60
N PRO A 309 -1.32 29.79 32.49
CA PRO A 309 -2.67 30.31 32.34
C PRO A 309 -2.70 31.83 32.09
N ASP A 310 -1.78 32.59 32.71
CA ASP A 310 -1.64 34.04 32.52
C ASP A 310 -1.20 34.45 31.11
N ARG A 311 -0.61 33.52 30.35
CA ARG A 311 -0.18 33.69 28.95
C ARG A 311 -1.01 32.86 27.98
N CYS A 312 -2.01 32.13 28.47
CA CYS A 312 -2.91 31.37 27.63
C CYS A 312 -3.96 32.31 27.03
N TYR A 313 -3.98 32.35 25.71
CA TYR A 313 -4.91 33.18 24.94
C TYR A 313 -6.32 32.57 24.84
N PHE A 314 -6.45 31.25 25.07
CA PHE A 314 -7.73 30.53 25.10
C PHE A 314 -8.39 30.48 26.49
N CYS A 315 -7.76 31.03 27.54
CA CYS A 315 -8.37 31.04 28.86
C CYS A 315 -9.24 32.30 29.02
N LEU A 316 -10.57 32.16 29.00
CA LEU A 316 -11.51 33.28 29.30
C LEU A 316 -11.27 33.86 30.72
N SER A 317 -10.72 33.06 31.63
CA SER A 317 -10.35 33.48 32.98
C SER A 317 -9.09 34.36 33.04
N ASN A 318 -8.35 34.49 31.93
CA ASN A 318 -7.17 35.34 31.86
C ASN A 318 -7.59 36.81 31.71
N PRO A 319 -7.22 37.71 32.63
CA PRO A 319 -7.55 39.14 32.51
C PRO A 319 -6.92 39.80 31.27
N ASN A 320 -5.86 39.21 30.71
CA ASN A 320 -5.16 39.69 29.51
C ASN A 320 -5.65 39.02 28.21
N ILE A 321 -6.82 38.39 28.22
CA ILE A 321 -7.39 37.79 27.01
C ILE A 321 -7.72 38.86 25.96
N SER A 322 -7.48 38.54 24.69
CA SER A 322 -7.93 39.39 23.58
C SER A 322 -9.40 39.13 23.27
N ALA A 323 -10.29 39.60 24.14
CA ALA A 323 -11.73 39.36 24.04
C ALA A 323 -12.35 39.76 22.68
N HIS A 324 -11.77 40.77 22.01
CA HIS A 324 -12.20 41.23 20.68
C HIS A 324 -12.07 40.18 19.56
N MET A 325 -11.35 39.08 19.79
CA MET A 325 -11.22 37.98 18.83
C MET A 325 -12.21 36.82 19.12
N CYS A 326 -12.97 36.91 20.21
CA CYS A 326 -14.07 35.99 20.48
C CYS A 326 -15.30 36.42 19.67
N CYS A 327 -15.72 35.59 18.72
CA CYS A 327 -16.85 35.86 17.83
C CYS A 327 -18.19 35.54 18.51
N SER A 328 -18.24 34.49 19.34
CA SER A 328 -19.43 34.07 20.06
C SER A 328 -19.06 33.24 21.30
N ILE A 329 -19.83 33.35 22.37
CA ILE A 329 -19.66 32.58 23.61
C ILE A 329 -21.02 31.91 23.92
N GLY A 330 -21.03 30.60 24.03
CA GLY A 330 -22.14 29.80 24.54
C GLY A 330 -21.82 29.20 25.91
N ASP A 331 -22.73 28.39 26.43
CA ASP A 331 -22.64 27.89 27.82
C ASP A 331 -21.48 26.91 28.05
N GLU A 332 -21.12 26.11 27.04
CA GLU A 332 -20.05 25.11 27.12
C GLU A 332 -18.90 25.34 26.14
N SER A 333 -19.02 26.32 25.25
CA SER A 333 -18.02 26.57 24.19
C SER A 333 -18.03 28.02 23.73
N TYR A 334 -16.94 28.44 23.08
CA TYR A 334 -16.86 29.75 22.45
C TYR A 334 -16.08 29.65 21.14
N ILE A 335 -16.39 30.52 20.19
CA ILE A 335 -15.76 30.58 18.87
C ILE A 335 -14.82 31.78 18.85
N THR A 336 -13.56 31.58 18.47
CA THR A 336 -12.59 32.67 18.28
C THR A 336 -11.86 32.56 16.96
N THR A 337 -11.35 33.70 16.49
CA THR A 337 -10.37 33.70 15.40
C THR A 337 -9.00 33.24 15.89
N ALA A 338 -8.24 32.56 15.02
CA ALA A 338 -6.90 32.10 15.36
C ALA A 338 -5.91 33.27 15.39
N LYS A 339 -5.07 33.33 16.42
CA LYS A 339 -3.95 34.26 16.49
C LYS A 339 -2.76 33.69 15.71
N GLY A 340 -2.72 34.01 14.43
CA GLY A 340 -1.64 33.60 13.51
C GLY A 340 -1.24 34.75 12.59
N PRO A 341 -0.13 34.60 11.85
CA PRO A 341 0.20 35.54 10.78
C PRO A 341 -0.99 35.60 9.80
N LEU A 342 -1.42 36.82 9.46
CA LEU A 342 -2.44 37.02 8.43
C LEU A 342 -1.91 36.43 7.11
N LEU A 343 -2.66 35.51 6.52
CA LEU A 343 -2.37 34.97 5.20
C LEU A 343 -2.48 36.10 4.17
N THR A 344 -1.54 36.18 3.23
CA THR A 344 -1.55 37.18 2.17
C THR A 344 -2.68 36.93 1.17
N SER A 345 -3.17 37.98 0.52
CA SER A 345 -4.29 37.94 -0.45
C SER A 345 -4.07 36.98 -1.63
N THR A 346 -2.83 36.55 -1.87
CA THR A 346 -2.45 35.59 -2.90
C THR A 346 -3.00 34.17 -2.68
N ILE A 347 -3.43 33.84 -1.46
CA ILE A 347 -3.97 32.51 -1.12
C ILE A 347 -5.48 32.40 -1.39
N PHE A 348 -6.19 33.53 -1.46
CA PHE A 348 -7.63 33.61 -1.72
C PHE A 348 -7.94 34.29 -3.05
N ALA A 349 -7.06 34.20 -4.04
CA ALA A 349 -7.45 34.53 -5.40
C ALA A 349 -8.51 33.52 -5.83
N ASP A 350 -9.79 33.93 -5.79
CA ASP A 350 -10.89 33.15 -6.35
C ASP A 350 -10.59 32.85 -7.84
N PRO A 351 -11.05 31.70 -8.35
CA PRO A 351 -10.71 31.19 -9.69
C PRO A 351 -11.12 32.09 -10.85
#